data_AF-A0A381Z4Y8-F1
#
_entry.id   AF-A0A381Z4Y8-F1
#
_cell.length_a   1.000
_cell.length_b   1.000
_cell.length_c   1.000
_cell.angle_alpha   90.00
_cell.angle_beta   90.00
_cell.angle_gamma   90.00
#
_symmetry.space_group_name_H-M   'P 1'
#
loop_
_entity.id
_entity.type
_entity.pdbx_description
1 polymer ?
#
loop_
_entity_poly.entity_id
_entity_poly.type
_entity_poly.pdbx_seq_one_letter_code
_entity_poly.pdbx_strand_id
1 'polypeptide(L)'
;MSSDSPVSWFDDFLGVGYRYYEIRMTVTPLFSDLKKAQIFWRETVHWWNDHSIKIRFVETGDTYWFIMGAESRHTKNNRFFFKVLPKSPHYERFKKGHQGSAYLRLGTHSKKFKEDVKDDAKCNCSHLKEDHEEGEDDDSCLYEDCDCKKFETFQINLLKKKKTVTDIKFLDEAEIKDDALAWNCFSVNKYNKERKSDK
;
A
#
# COMPACT_ATOMS: atom_id res chain seq x y z
N MET A 1 12.23 7.20 34.53
CA MET A 1 12.43 7.14 33.07
C MET A 1 11.36 6.24 32.51
N SER A 2 10.39 6.81 31.81
CA SER A 2 9.24 6.08 31.29
C SER A 2 9.73 5.05 30.28
N SER A 3 9.36 3.79 30.50
CA SER A 3 9.49 2.74 29.50
C SER A 3 8.60 3.12 28.32
N ASP A 4 9.17 3.79 27.31
CA ASP A 4 8.49 4.00 26.03
C ASP A 4 8.11 2.61 25.51
N SER A 5 6.81 2.29 25.57
CA SER A 5 6.29 1.12 24.91
C SER A 5 6.77 1.15 23.46
N PRO A 6 7.45 0.10 22.97
CA PRO A 6 8.00 0.11 21.63
C PRO A 6 6.86 0.36 20.64
N VAL A 7 7.07 1.33 19.74
CA VAL A 7 6.15 1.64 18.65
C VAL A 7 5.79 0.32 17.95
N SER A 8 4.49 0.02 17.91
CA SER A 8 4.01 -1.20 17.26
C SER A 8 3.98 -1.00 15.75
N TRP A 9 4.66 -1.88 15.02
CA TRP A 9 4.77 -1.85 13.57
C TRP A 9 3.84 -2.89 12.93
N PHE A 10 3.14 -2.49 11.88
CA PHE A 10 2.16 -3.30 11.15
C PHE A 10 2.57 -3.45 9.68
N ASP A 11 2.70 -4.70 9.23
CA ASP A 11 3.11 -5.10 7.88
C ASP A 11 2.14 -6.09 7.20
N ASP A 12 1.06 -6.52 7.88
CA ASP A 12 0.01 -7.40 7.33
C ASP A 12 -0.98 -6.66 6.42
N PHE A 13 -0.44 -5.95 5.42
CA PHE A 13 -1.20 -5.40 4.29
C PHE A 13 -0.52 -5.82 3.00
N LEU A 14 -1.25 -5.96 1.90
CA LEU A 14 -0.77 -6.52 0.64
C LEU A 14 0.26 -5.64 -0.06
N GLY A 15 0.03 -4.33 -0.11
CA GLY A 15 0.92 -3.36 -0.75
C GLY A 15 0.34 -1.95 -0.74
N VAL A 16 0.90 -1.07 -1.57
CA VAL A 16 0.45 0.32 -1.68
C VAL A 16 -0.05 0.61 -3.09
N GLY A 17 -1.31 1.06 -3.19
CA GLY A 17 -1.92 1.56 -4.41
C GLY A 17 -1.82 3.08 -4.53
N TYR A 18 -1.73 3.57 -5.78
CA TYR A 18 -1.62 4.98 -6.10
C TYR A 18 -2.76 5.40 -7.05
N ARG A 19 -3.48 6.47 -6.73
CA ARG A 19 -4.57 7.01 -7.57
C ARG A 19 -4.29 8.45 -7.96
N TYR A 20 -4.58 8.82 -9.21
CA TYR A 20 -4.11 10.08 -9.81
C TYR A 20 -5.21 11.06 -10.21
N TYR A 21 -6.48 10.67 -10.19
CA TYR A 21 -7.61 11.46 -10.72
C TYR A 21 -8.30 12.35 -9.68
N GLU A 22 -7.70 12.53 -8.51
CA GLU A 22 -8.20 13.45 -7.48
C GLU A 22 -7.35 14.72 -7.46
N ILE A 23 -7.85 15.79 -6.81
CA ILE A 23 -7.13 17.07 -6.65
C ILE A 23 -5.71 16.86 -6.10
N ARG A 24 -5.53 15.83 -5.26
CA ARG A 24 -4.24 15.34 -4.79
C ARG A 24 -4.16 13.86 -5.12
N MET A 25 -2.96 13.38 -5.46
CA MET A 25 -2.73 11.94 -5.58
C MET A 25 -3.08 11.23 -4.27
N THR A 26 -3.59 10.01 -4.38
CA THR A 26 -3.95 9.19 -3.21
C THR A 26 -2.92 8.06 -3.05
N VAL A 27 -2.40 7.92 -1.84
CA VAL A 27 -1.61 6.77 -1.39
C VAL A 27 -2.51 5.84 -0.57
N THR A 28 -2.50 4.55 -0.89
CA THR A 28 -3.46 3.59 -0.32
C THR A 28 -2.78 2.30 0.14
N PRO A 29 -2.55 2.09 1.45
CA PRO A 29 -2.29 0.75 1.97
C PRO A 29 -3.47 -0.18 1.69
N LEU A 30 -3.21 -1.28 0.99
CA LEU A 30 -4.20 -2.25 0.51
C LEU A 30 -4.23 -3.47 1.43
N PHE A 31 -5.38 -3.78 2.02
CA PHE A 31 -5.59 -4.94 2.88
C PHE A 31 -6.18 -6.12 2.09
N SER A 32 -6.08 -7.31 2.68
CA SER A 32 -6.69 -8.54 2.15
C SER A 32 -8.23 -8.48 2.14
N ASP A 33 -8.83 -7.80 3.11
CA ASP A 33 -10.28 -7.72 3.26
C ASP A 33 -10.73 -6.40 3.88
N LEU A 34 -12.00 -6.07 3.63
CA LEU A 34 -12.59 -4.79 4.00
C LEU A 34 -12.70 -4.62 5.52
N LYS A 35 -12.97 -5.71 6.24
CA LYS A 35 -13.15 -5.69 7.69
C LYS A 35 -11.83 -5.31 8.37
N LYS A 36 -10.71 -5.91 7.97
CA LYS A 36 -9.37 -5.53 8.45
C LYS A 36 -9.08 -4.05 8.20
N ALA A 37 -9.29 -3.56 6.97
CA ALA A 37 -9.07 -2.15 6.66
C ALA A 37 -9.92 -1.19 7.52
N GLN A 38 -11.21 -1.52 7.72
CA GLN A 38 -12.13 -0.73 8.53
C GLN A 38 -11.77 -0.72 10.02
N ILE A 39 -11.40 -1.88 10.57
CA ILE A 39 -10.95 -2.01 11.96
C ILE A 39 -9.67 -1.18 12.15
N PHE A 40 -8.69 -1.34 11.26
CA PHE A 40 -7.43 -0.60 11.34
C PHE A 40 -7.66 0.91 11.24
N TRP A 41 -8.55 1.34 10.35
CA TRP A 41 -8.94 2.75 10.28
C TRP A 41 -9.48 3.23 11.63
N ARG A 42 -10.50 2.56 12.16
CA ARG A 42 -11.23 2.99 13.36
C ARG A 42 -10.34 3.01 14.60
N GLU A 43 -9.44 2.04 14.74
CA GLU A 43 -8.65 1.85 15.95
C GLU A 43 -7.30 2.57 15.93
N THR A 44 -6.80 2.91 14.75
CA THR A 44 -5.47 3.50 14.59
C THR A 44 -5.51 4.80 13.78
N VAL A 45 -5.73 4.73 12.46
CA VAL A 45 -5.54 5.89 11.55
C VAL A 45 -6.53 7.02 11.82
N HIS A 46 -7.75 6.72 12.27
CA HIS A 46 -8.74 7.73 12.63
C HIS A 46 -8.24 8.69 13.71
N TRP A 47 -7.48 8.17 14.68
CA TRP A 47 -6.99 8.91 15.84
C TRP A 47 -5.72 9.71 15.57
N TRP A 48 -5.11 9.55 14.39
CA TRP A 48 -3.94 10.30 13.98
C TRP A 48 -4.29 11.77 13.70
N ASN A 49 -3.40 12.66 14.14
CA ASN A 49 -3.43 14.07 13.77
C ASN A 49 -2.93 14.23 12.34
N ASP A 50 -3.73 14.77 11.42
CA ASP A 50 -3.37 14.92 10.00
C ASP A 50 -2.00 15.59 9.80
N HIS A 51 -1.71 16.65 10.57
CA HIS A 51 -0.45 17.40 10.48
C HIS A 51 0.79 16.64 10.97
N SER A 52 0.62 15.57 11.75
CA SER A 52 1.73 14.74 12.23
C SER A 52 1.93 13.46 11.43
N ILE A 53 1.06 13.18 10.44
CA ILE A 53 1.22 12.02 9.58
C ILE A 53 2.46 12.23 8.70
N LYS A 54 3.37 11.27 8.79
CA LYS A 54 4.61 11.22 8.02
C LYS A 54 4.62 9.97 7.16
N ILE A 55 4.98 10.12 5.90
CA ILE A 55 5.23 9.00 4.98
C ILE A 55 6.67 9.09 4.49
N ARG A 56 7.38 7.97 4.56
CA ARG A 56 8.74 7.81 4.03
C ARG A 56 8.75 6.67 3.03
N PHE A 57 9.44 6.91 1.92
CA PHE A 57 9.79 5.91 0.94
C PHE A 57 11.31 5.80 0.95
N VAL A 58 11.85 4.75 1.55
CA VAL A 58 13.30 4.55 1.61
C VAL A 58 13.72 3.59 0.50
N GLU A 59 14.42 4.07 -0.50
CA GLU A 59 14.81 3.28 -1.67
C GLU A 59 16.05 2.41 -1.38
N THR A 60 15.95 1.13 -1.74
CA THR A 60 16.98 0.11 -1.51
C THR A 60 17.10 -0.77 -2.76
N GLY A 61 17.93 -0.34 -3.72
CA GLY A 61 18.07 -0.97 -5.03
C GLY A 61 16.75 -0.94 -5.82
N ASP A 62 16.26 -2.11 -6.21
CA ASP A 62 15.00 -2.29 -6.96
C ASP A 62 13.74 -2.30 -6.08
N THR A 63 13.92 -2.13 -4.78
CA THR A 63 12.83 -2.10 -3.80
C THR A 63 12.82 -0.78 -3.04
N TYR A 64 11.75 -0.55 -2.27
CA TYR A 64 11.68 0.53 -1.30
C TYR A 64 10.91 0.09 -0.06
N TRP A 65 11.22 0.71 1.07
CA TRP A 65 10.43 0.61 2.28
C TRP A 65 9.37 1.70 2.26
N PHE A 66 8.10 1.29 2.26
CA PHE A 66 7.01 2.17 2.64
C PHE A 66 6.95 2.23 4.16
N ILE A 67 7.04 3.42 4.75
CA ILE A 67 6.99 3.63 6.20
C ILE A 67 6.01 4.75 6.47
N MET A 68 5.09 4.56 7.41
CA MET A 68 4.11 5.58 7.76
C MET A 68 3.78 5.56 9.25
N GLY A 69 3.81 6.73 9.87
CA GLY A 69 3.49 6.90 11.28
C GLY A 69 2.96 8.29 11.57
N ALA A 70 2.37 8.46 12.75
CA ALA A 70 1.82 9.73 13.20
C ALA A 70 1.68 9.78 14.71
N GLU A 71 1.56 11.00 15.24
CA GLU A 71 1.07 11.20 16.60
C GLU A 71 -0.43 10.89 16.67
N SER A 72 -0.81 10.15 17.71
CA SER A 72 -2.20 9.73 17.93
C SER A 72 -2.79 10.41 19.15
N ARG A 73 -4.06 10.84 19.03
CA ARG A 73 -4.86 11.29 20.19
C ARG A 73 -5.27 10.12 21.10
N HIS A 74 -5.06 8.89 20.65
CA HIS A 74 -5.39 7.67 21.39
C HIS A 74 -4.26 6.65 21.27
N THR A 75 -3.51 6.45 22.34
CA THR A 75 -2.22 5.72 22.31
C THR A 75 -2.37 4.20 22.42
N LYS A 76 -3.46 3.69 23.00
CA LYS A 76 -3.64 2.26 23.33
C LYS A 76 -3.43 1.30 22.14
N ASN A 77 -3.91 1.67 20.95
CA ASN A 77 -3.85 0.85 19.73
C ASN A 77 -3.09 1.55 18.60
N ASN A 78 -2.19 2.48 18.94
CA ASN A 78 -1.42 3.19 17.93
C ASN A 78 -0.41 2.25 17.27
N ARG A 79 -0.43 2.15 15.95
CA ARG A 79 0.41 1.25 15.16
C ARG A 79 0.89 1.95 13.90
N PHE A 80 2.18 1.89 13.61
CA PHE A 80 2.77 2.44 12.40
C PHE A 80 2.81 1.38 11.31
N PHE A 81 2.82 1.80 10.04
CA PHE A 81 2.91 0.89 8.91
C PHE A 81 4.35 0.77 8.46
N PHE A 82 4.76 -0.43 8.09
CA PHE A 82 5.91 -0.60 7.20
C PHE A 82 5.69 -1.74 6.22
N LYS A 83 6.28 -1.65 5.03
CA LYS A 83 6.40 -2.79 4.11
C LYS A 83 7.50 -2.57 3.08
N VAL A 84 8.22 -3.63 2.74
CA VAL A 84 9.17 -3.63 1.61
C VAL A 84 8.41 -3.98 0.34
N LEU A 85 8.55 -3.15 -0.69
CA LEU A 85 7.81 -3.25 -1.95
C LEU A 85 8.75 -3.08 -3.15
N PRO A 86 8.52 -3.78 -4.27
CA PRO A 86 9.26 -3.52 -5.50
C PRO A 86 8.89 -2.15 -6.06
N LYS A 87 9.87 -1.48 -6.68
CA LYS A 87 9.61 -0.29 -7.49
C LYS A 87 8.73 -0.66 -8.67
N SER A 88 7.82 0.23 -9.04
CA SER A 88 6.90 0.03 -10.16
C SER A 88 6.66 1.35 -10.89
N PRO A 89 6.18 1.32 -12.14
CA PRO A 89 5.80 2.54 -12.85
C PRO A 89 4.78 3.39 -12.07
N HIS A 90 3.91 2.77 -11.28
CA HIS A 90 2.94 3.47 -10.43
C HIS A 90 3.61 4.22 -9.26
N TYR A 91 4.59 3.59 -8.62
CA TYR A 91 5.40 4.23 -7.60
C TYR A 91 6.16 5.44 -8.17
N GLU A 92 6.84 5.26 -9.31
CA GLU A 92 7.60 6.33 -9.97
C GLU A 92 6.71 7.51 -10.36
N ARG A 93 5.49 7.22 -10.84
CA ARG A 93 4.51 8.25 -11.15
C ARG A 93 4.08 9.02 -9.92
N PHE A 94 3.87 8.34 -8.79
CA PHE A 94 3.53 8.98 -7.52
C PHE A 94 4.70 9.85 -7.01
N LYS A 95 5.93 9.34 -7.02
CA LYS A 95 7.14 10.07 -6.64
C LYS A 95 7.30 11.38 -7.40
N LYS A 96 7.02 11.39 -8.70
CA LYS A 96 7.12 12.60 -9.54
C LYS A 96 5.92 13.54 -9.38
N GLY A 97 4.74 13.02 -9.05
CA GLY A 97 3.48 13.75 -9.15
C GLY A 97 2.82 14.19 -7.84
N HIS A 98 3.33 13.79 -6.67
CA HIS A 98 2.67 14.09 -5.39
C HIS A 98 2.69 15.58 -5.00
N GLN A 99 3.55 16.42 -5.59
CA GLN A 99 3.59 17.87 -5.35
C GLN A 99 3.58 18.26 -3.85
N GLY A 100 4.29 17.49 -3.01
CA GLY A 100 4.36 17.72 -1.57
C GLY A 100 3.11 17.34 -0.76
N SER A 101 2.05 16.78 -1.36
CA SER A 101 0.89 16.34 -0.58
C SER A 101 0.10 15.19 -1.21
N ALA A 102 -0.54 14.37 -0.38
CA ALA A 102 -1.37 13.27 -0.83
C ALA A 102 -2.58 13.06 0.07
N TYR A 103 -3.62 12.43 -0.48
CA TYR A 103 -4.64 11.80 0.36
C TYR A 103 -4.16 10.43 0.81
N LEU A 104 -4.30 10.15 2.11
CA LEU A 104 -4.17 8.82 2.66
C LEU A 104 -5.57 8.19 2.76
N ARG A 105 -5.75 7.04 2.11
CA ARG A 105 -6.92 6.18 2.27
C ARG A 105 -6.46 4.77 2.59
N LEU A 106 -7.26 3.98 3.27
CA LEU A 106 -7.06 2.53 3.27
C LEU A 106 -7.96 1.91 2.22
N GLY A 107 -7.57 0.77 1.69
CA GLY A 107 -8.36 0.06 0.70
C GLY A 107 -8.16 -1.44 0.78
N THR A 108 -8.79 -2.15 -0.13
CA THR A 108 -8.61 -3.59 -0.31
C THR A 108 -8.22 -3.88 -1.74
N HIS A 109 -7.50 -4.97 -1.93
CA HIS A 109 -7.21 -5.52 -3.24
C HIS A 109 -7.73 -6.94 -3.31
N SER A 110 -8.63 -7.21 -4.25
CA SER A 110 -9.16 -8.55 -4.51
C SER A 110 -8.95 -8.93 -5.96
N LYS A 111 -8.40 -10.13 -6.18
CA LYS A 111 -8.43 -10.77 -7.49
C LYS A 111 -9.87 -11.17 -7.83
N LYS A 112 -10.18 -11.12 -9.11
CA LYS A 112 -11.51 -11.36 -9.66
C LYS A 112 -11.37 -12.23 -10.90
N PHE A 113 -12.24 -13.22 -11.01
CA PHE A 113 -12.31 -14.12 -12.15
C PHE A 113 -13.57 -13.85 -12.96
N LYS A 114 -13.77 -14.58 -14.06
CA LYS A 114 -14.85 -14.33 -15.01
C LYS A 114 -16.22 -14.32 -14.34
N GLU A 115 -16.45 -15.23 -13.40
CA GLU A 115 -17.70 -15.36 -12.64
C GLU A 115 -17.97 -14.18 -11.69
N ASP A 116 -16.93 -13.50 -11.23
CA ASP A 116 -17.04 -12.43 -10.23
C ASP A 116 -17.42 -11.06 -10.82
N VAL A 117 -17.44 -10.94 -12.14
CA VAL A 117 -17.49 -9.65 -12.83
C VAL A 117 -18.53 -9.61 -13.95
N LYS A 118 -18.93 -8.39 -14.31
CA LYS A 118 -19.81 -8.11 -15.45
C LYS A 118 -19.03 -8.16 -16.77
N ASP A 119 -19.75 -8.25 -17.88
CA ASP A 119 -19.16 -8.47 -19.21
C ASP A 119 -18.29 -7.30 -19.70
N ASP A 120 -18.50 -6.10 -19.16
CA ASP A 120 -17.70 -4.90 -19.43
C ASP A 120 -16.37 -4.85 -18.64
N ALA A 121 -16.09 -5.85 -17.81
CA ALA A 121 -14.85 -5.91 -17.05
C ALA A 121 -13.66 -6.23 -17.94
N LYS A 122 -12.56 -5.48 -17.73
CA LYS A 122 -11.30 -5.71 -18.45
C LYS A 122 -10.45 -6.74 -17.74
N CYS A 123 -10.01 -7.75 -18.47
CA CYS A 123 -8.97 -8.67 -18.07
C CYS A 123 -7.61 -7.95 -17.97
N ASN A 124 -6.64 -8.58 -17.29
CA ASN A 124 -5.26 -8.13 -17.27
C ASN A 124 -4.63 -8.07 -18.67
N CYS A 125 -5.13 -8.83 -19.65
CA CYS A 125 -4.75 -8.73 -21.06
C CYS A 125 -5.32 -7.49 -21.77
N SER A 126 -6.09 -6.65 -21.06
CA SER A 126 -6.78 -5.44 -21.55
C SER A 126 -8.01 -5.66 -22.44
N HIS A 127 -8.34 -6.90 -22.80
CA HIS A 127 -9.59 -7.26 -23.48
C HIS A 127 -10.75 -7.45 -22.49
N LEU A 128 -11.99 -7.34 -22.97
CA LEU A 128 -13.19 -7.44 -22.15
C LEU A 128 -13.49 -8.89 -21.76
N LYS A 129 -14.34 -9.10 -20.76
CA LYS A 129 -14.78 -10.43 -20.36
C LYS A 129 -15.48 -11.17 -21.51
N GLU A 130 -16.24 -10.46 -22.34
CA GLU A 130 -16.88 -11.02 -23.54
C GLU A 130 -15.87 -11.51 -24.60
N ASP A 131 -14.65 -11.00 -24.58
CA ASP A 131 -13.56 -11.43 -25.49
C ASP A 131 -12.83 -12.69 -24.98
N HIS A 132 -13.42 -13.44 -24.05
CA HIS A 132 -12.85 -14.67 -23.50
C HIS A 132 -13.83 -15.85 -23.64
N GLU A 133 -13.30 -17.03 -23.96
CA GLU A 133 -14.06 -18.27 -24.22
C GLU A 133 -15.11 -18.56 -23.15
N GLU A 134 -16.33 -18.93 -23.58
CA GLU A 134 -17.38 -19.41 -22.69
C GLU A 134 -17.24 -20.92 -22.46
N GLY A 135 -16.68 -21.31 -21.32
CA GLY A 135 -16.57 -22.71 -20.91
C GLY A 135 -16.29 -22.84 -19.41
N GLU A 136 -16.61 -24.00 -18.82
CA GLU A 136 -16.35 -24.26 -17.39
C GLU A 136 -14.83 -24.32 -17.06
N ASP A 137 -14.00 -24.63 -18.05
CA ASP A 137 -12.56 -24.91 -17.87
C ASP A 137 -11.63 -24.08 -18.77
N ASP A 138 -12.16 -23.25 -19.67
CA ASP A 138 -11.37 -22.39 -20.57
C ASP A 138 -11.92 -20.96 -20.57
N ASP A 139 -11.09 -20.04 -20.08
CA ASP A 139 -11.32 -18.59 -20.10
C ASP A 139 -10.23 -17.91 -20.95
N SER A 140 -9.76 -18.56 -22.02
CA SER A 140 -8.75 -17.99 -22.91
C SER A 140 -9.30 -16.81 -23.70
N CYS A 141 -8.44 -15.85 -24.01
CA CYS A 141 -8.81 -14.68 -24.79
C CYS A 141 -8.89 -15.05 -26.27
N LEU A 142 -9.96 -14.60 -26.92
CA LEU A 142 -10.30 -14.90 -28.32
C LEU A 142 -9.46 -14.11 -29.34
N TYR A 143 -8.59 -13.19 -28.90
CA TYR A 143 -7.72 -12.42 -29.78
C TYR A 143 -6.50 -13.27 -30.19
N GLU A 144 -6.29 -13.43 -31.50
CA GLU A 144 -5.23 -14.28 -32.06
C GLU A 144 -3.81 -13.94 -31.55
N ASP A 145 -3.52 -12.66 -31.30
CA ASP A 145 -2.22 -12.19 -30.80
C ASP A 145 -2.14 -12.16 -29.25
N CYS A 146 -3.08 -12.78 -28.54
CA CYS A 146 -3.18 -12.73 -27.09
C CYS A 146 -2.93 -14.10 -26.43
N ASP A 147 -1.82 -14.24 -25.70
CA ASP A 147 -1.48 -15.46 -24.95
C ASP A 147 -2.28 -15.67 -23.64
N CYS A 148 -3.36 -14.92 -23.45
CA CYS A 148 -4.14 -14.94 -22.21
C CYS A 148 -4.99 -16.21 -22.15
N LYS A 149 -4.65 -17.13 -21.24
CA LYS A 149 -5.35 -18.42 -21.07
C LYS A 149 -6.45 -18.41 -20.02
N LYS A 150 -6.60 -17.30 -19.30
CA LYS A 150 -7.59 -17.17 -18.23
C LYS A 150 -8.00 -15.73 -18.04
N PHE A 151 -9.28 -15.51 -17.83
CA PHE A 151 -9.77 -14.21 -17.40
C PHE A 151 -9.37 -13.98 -15.95
N GLU A 152 -8.47 -13.04 -15.73
CA GLU A 152 -8.11 -12.56 -14.40
C GLU A 152 -8.08 -11.04 -14.42
N THR A 153 -8.74 -10.43 -13.44
CA THR A 153 -8.69 -8.99 -13.20
C THR A 153 -8.55 -8.73 -11.71
N PHE A 154 -8.49 -7.46 -11.34
CA PHE A 154 -8.44 -7.05 -9.94
C PHE A 154 -9.36 -5.87 -9.68
N GLN A 155 -9.84 -5.82 -8.45
CA GLN A 155 -10.65 -4.72 -7.97
C GLN A 155 -9.98 -4.10 -6.75
N ILE A 156 -9.85 -2.77 -6.78
CA ILE A 156 -9.42 -1.97 -5.65
C ILE A 156 -10.64 -1.24 -5.08
N ASN A 157 -10.96 -1.53 -3.83
CA ASN A 157 -12.02 -0.81 -3.10
C ASN A 157 -11.40 0.11 -2.07
N LEU A 158 -11.69 1.41 -2.18
CA LEU A 158 -11.16 2.42 -1.26
C LEU A 158 -12.18 2.73 -0.17
N LEU A 159 -11.72 2.89 1.07
CA LEU A 159 -12.56 3.48 2.10
C LEU A 159 -12.91 4.92 1.72
N LYS A 160 -14.15 5.34 2.04
CA LYS A 160 -14.61 6.72 1.83
C LYS A 160 -13.86 7.72 2.72
N LYS A 161 -13.37 7.25 3.88
CA LYS A 161 -12.64 8.06 4.85
C LYS A 161 -11.21 8.31 4.35
N LYS A 162 -10.73 9.53 4.53
CA LYS A 162 -9.39 9.95 4.10
C LYS A 162 -8.75 10.89 5.10
N LYS A 163 -7.43 10.96 5.05
CA LYS A 163 -6.58 11.92 5.76
C LYS A 163 -5.77 12.70 4.74
N THR A 164 -5.32 13.89 5.09
CA THR A 164 -4.42 14.67 4.24
C THR A 164 -3.01 14.60 4.80
N VAL A 165 -2.04 14.26 3.96
CA VAL A 165 -0.63 14.15 4.34
C VAL A 165 0.18 15.16 3.52
N THR A 166 1.06 15.88 4.20
CA THR A 166 1.96 16.88 3.59
C THR A 166 3.44 16.60 3.90
N ASP A 167 3.74 15.75 4.88
CA ASP A 167 5.11 15.34 5.18
C ASP A 167 5.40 13.99 4.49
N ILE A 168 5.82 14.07 3.23
CA ILE A 168 6.16 12.93 2.39
C ILE A 168 7.60 13.10 1.92
N LYS A 169 8.45 12.10 2.17
CA LYS A 169 9.86 12.11 1.72
C LYS A 169 10.23 10.80 1.02
N PHE A 170 11.11 10.93 0.05
CA PHE A 170 11.80 9.84 -0.62
C PHE A 170 13.25 9.94 -0.17
N LEU A 171 13.77 8.88 0.42
CA LEU A 171 15.07 8.84 1.07
C LEU A 171 15.90 7.72 0.48
N ASP A 172 17.21 7.91 0.43
CA ASP A 172 18.17 6.83 0.21
C ASP A 172 18.65 6.24 1.54
N GLU A 173 19.33 5.07 1.51
CA GLU A 173 19.79 4.39 2.74
C GLU A 173 20.70 5.26 3.62
N ALA A 174 21.46 6.17 3.01
CA ALA A 174 22.36 7.08 3.74
C ALA A 174 21.60 8.09 4.61
N GLU A 175 20.40 8.50 4.19
CA GLU A 175 19.61 9.56 4.83
C GLU A 175 18.73 9.03 5.99
N ILE A 176 18.65 7.71 6.17
CA ILE A 176 17.81 7.08 7.19
C ILE A 176 18.16 7.60 8.59
N LYS A 177 19.45 7.76 8.89
CA LYS A 177 19.93 8.19 10.22
C LYS A 177 19.44 9.57 10.63
N ASP A 178 19.11 10.42 9.65
CA ASP A 178 18.67 11.79 9.86
C ASP A 178 17.12 11.89 9.91
N ASP A 179 16.39 10.81 9.62
CA ASP A 179 14.94 10.74 9.76
C ASP A 179 14.52 9.76 10.86
N ALA A 180 14.05 10.31 11.99
CA ALA A 180 13.71 9.55 13.18
C ALA A 180 12.66 8.44 12.93
N LEU A 181 11.71 8.64 12.01
CA LEU A 181 10.68 7.63 11.71
C LEU A 181 11.28 6.47 10.93
N ALA A 182 12.05 6.76 9.87
CA ALA A 182 12.74 5.75 9.09
C ALA A 182 13.78 4.99 9.93
N TRP A 183 14.59 5.69 10.71
CA TRP A 183 15.58 5.09 11.61
C TRP A 183 14.96 4.13 12.63
N ASN A 184 13.85 4.52 13.27
CA ASN A 184 13.15 3.67 14.22
C ASN A 184 12.65 2.38 13.54
N CYS A 185 12.05 2.50 12.35
CA CYS A 185 11.56 1.36 11.59
C CYS A 185 12.67 0.37 11.24
N PHE A 186 13.77 0.85 10.67
CA PHE A 186 14.91 0.03 10.26
C PHE A 186 15.59 -0.66 11.44
N SER A 187 15.77 0.08 12.54
CA SER A 187 16.35 -0.46 13.77
C SER A 187 15.58 -1.68 14.27
N VAL A 188 14.24 -1.59 14.29
CA VAL A 188 13.37 -2.67 14.78
C VAL A 188 13.24 -3.81 13.76
N ASN A 189 13.07 -3.49 12.47
CA ASN A 189 12.60 -4.46 11.48
C ASN A 189 13.67 -4.99 10.51
N LYS A 190 14.83 -4.32 10.38
CA LYS A 190 15.96 -4.78 9.57
C LYS A 190 17.10 -5.26 10.49
N TYR A 191 17.76 -4.33 11.18
CA TYR A 191 19.01 -4.59 11.89
C TYR A 191 18.87 -5.52 13.10
N ASN A 192 17.81 -5.36 13.90
CA ASN A 192 17.59 -6.22 15.07
C ASN A 192 17.18 -7.65 14.70
N LYS A 193 16.68 -7.89 13.48
CA LYS A 193 16.38 -9.24 12.98
C LYS A 193 17.65 -9.93 12.50
N GLU A 194 18.49 -9.22 11.74
CA GLU A 194 19.81 -9.72 11.29
C GLU A 194 20.71 -10.13 12.48
N ARG A 195 20.78 -9.31 13.53
CA ARG A 195 21.54 -9.65 14.75
C ARG A 195 21.04 -10.87 15.53
N LYS A 196 19.79 -11.30 15.29
CA LYS A 196 19.21 -12.50 15.91
C LYS A 196 19.37 -13.74 15.04
N SER A 197 19.56 -13.59 13.73
CA SER A 197 19.89 -14.71 12.84
C SER A 197 21.36 -15.09 12.89
N ASP A 198 22.23 -14.16 13.30
CA ASP A 198 23.69 -14.38 13.44
C ASP A 198 24.11 -14.93 14.83
N LYS A 199 23.13 -15.29 15.69
CA LYS A 199 23.33 -15.88 17.01
C LYS A 199 22.66 -17.25 17.09
#